data_AF-A0A178T492-F1
#
_entry.id   AF-A0A178T492-F1
#
_cell.length_a   1.000
_cell.length_b   1.000
_cell.length_c   1.000
_cell.angle_alpha   90.00
_cell.angle_beta   90.00
_cell.angle_gamma   90.00
#
_symmetry.space_group_name_H-M   'P 1'
#
loop_
_entity.id
_entity.type
_entity.pdbx_description
1 polymer ?
#
loop_
_entity_poly.entity_id
_entity_poly.type
_entity_poly.pdbx_seq_one_letter_code
_entity_poly.pdbx_strand_id
1 'polypeptide(L)'
;MSKLKVLSLFSGIGAFEKALTNLCIDYELVGFSEIDKYAITSYCAIHNVDESLNIGDVSKVHIDDLPDFDLMTYGFPCQDISIAGRQGGFSEGSNTRSSSSSKSIPRDV
;
A
#
# COMPACT_ATOMS: atom_id res chain seq x y z
N MET A 1 0.12 15.28 -21.68
CA MET A 1 -0.50 14.00 -21.27
C MET A 1 -0.89 14.15 -19.81
N SER A 2 -2.00 13.55 -19.37
CA SER A 2 -2.34 13.50 -17.95
C SER A 2 -1.36 12.56 -17.23
N LYS A 3 -0.97 12.91 -16.00
CA LYS A 3 -0.18 12.04 -15.14
C LYS A 3 -1.03 10.88 -14.65
N LEU A 4 -0.43 9.70 -14.50
CA LEU A 4 -1.09 8.56 -13.86
C LEU A 4 -1.25 8.85 -12.35
N LYS A 5 -2.47 8.88 -11.83
CA LYS A 5 -2.71 9.04 -10.40
C LYS A 5 -2.53 7.71 -9.67
N VAL A 6 -1.65 7.68 -8.68
CA VAL A 6 -1.25 6.47 -7.96
C VAL A 6 -1.63 6.55 -6.49
N LEU A 7 -2.39 5.54 -6.04
CA LEU A 7 -2.65 5.27 -4.63
C LEU A 7 -1.83 4.04 -4.20
N SER A 8 -0.96 4.19 -3.21
CA SER A 8 -0.05 3.13 -2.79
C SER A 8 -0.46 2.57 -1.44
N LEU A 9 -0.78 1.27 -1.36
CA LEU A 9 -1.20 0.64 -0.10
C LEU A 9 -0.15 -0.37 0.37
N PHE A 10 0.13 -0.37 1.68
CA PHE A 10 1.22 -1.18 2.28
C PHE A 10 2.54 -0.85 1.59
N SER A 11 2.83 0.44 1.50
CA SER A 11 3.83 0.98 0.59
C SER A 11 5.26 0.63 0.99
N GLY A 12 5.51 0.30 2.26
CA GLY A 12 6.85 0.09 2.77
C GLY A 12 7.74 1.29 2.48
N ILE A 13 8.86 1.06 1.78
CA ILE A 13 9.78 2.13 1.33
C ILE A 13 9.52 2.62 -0.10
N GLY A 14 8.43 2.17 -0.73
CA GLY A 14 7.96 2.64 -2.03
C GLY A 14 8.65 2.01 -3.23
N ALA A 15 8.63 0.68 -3.28
CA ALA A 15 9.20 -0.07 -4.41
C ALA A 15 8.43 0.17 -5.72
N PHE A 16 7.11 0.35 -5.65
CA PHE A 16 6.25 0.59 -6.82
C PHE A 16 6.55 1.93 -7.47
N GLU A 17 6.66 2.99 -6.68
CA GLU A 17 7.00 4.35 -7.11
C GLU A 17 8.39 4.40 -7.72
N LYS A 18 9.33 3.64 -7.13
CA LYS A 18 10.68 3.49 -7.69
C LYS A 18 10.65 2.79 -9.05
N ALA A 19 9.80 1.77 -9.21
CA ALA A 19 9.64 1.09 -10.49
C ALA A 19 9.04 2.01 -11.57
N LEU A 20 7.99 2.78 -11.24
CA LEU A 20 7.40 3.77 -12.15
C LEU A 20 8.44 4.80 -12.60
N THR A 21 9.23 5.31 -11.65
CA THR A 21 10.35 6.22 -11.94
C THR A 21 11.38 5.59 -12.88
N ASN A 22 11.80 4.36 -12.62
CA ASN A 22 12.79 3.65 -13.44
C ASN A 22 12.27 3.37 -14.86
N LEU A 23 10.96 3.19 -15.03
CA LEU A 23 10.30 3.00 -16.33
C LEU A 23 10.00 4.32 -17.05
N CYS A 24 10.38 5.47 -16.48
CA CYS A 24 10.10 6.80 -17.00
C CYS A 24 8.59 7.04 -17.22
N ILE A 25 7.74 6.47 -16.36
CA ILE A 25 6.30 6.72 -16.36
C ILE A 25 6.03 7.95 -15.51
N ASP A 26 5.37 8.97 -16.07
CA ASP A 26 4.98 10.17 -15.32
C ASP A 26 3.73 9.87 -14.49
N TYR A 27 3.83 10.12 -13.18
CA TYR A 27 2.77 9.81 -12.23
C TYR A 27 2.65 10.90 -11.15
N GLU A 28 1.49 10.91 -10.50
CA GLU A 28 1.16 11.73 -9.35
C GLU A 28 0.78 10.79 -8.20
N LEU A 29 1.53 10.84 -7.10
CA LEU A 29 1.17 10.10 -5.90
C LEU A 29 0.05 10.87 -5.18
N VAL A 30 -1.17 10.34 -5.21
CA VAL A 30 -2.34 10.96 -4.58
C VAL A 30 -2.51 10.54 -3.11
N GLY A 31 -1.86 9.45 -2.71
CA GLY A 31 -1.80 9.00 -1.32
C GLY A 31 -0.97 7.74 -1.17
N PHE A 32 -0.47 7.49 0.03
CA PHE A 32 0.17 6.23 0.38
C PHE A 32 -0.26 5.75 1.77
N SER A 33 -0.20 4.45 2.04
CA SER A 33 -0.57 3.86 3.34
C SER A 33 0.60 3.04 3.88
N GLU A 34 1.13 3.49 5.00
CA GLU A 34 2.12 2.75 5.79
C GLU A 34 1.95 3.06 7.28
N ILE A 35 2.18 2.06 8.13
CA ILE A 35 2.03 2.16 9.60
C ILE A 35 3.38 2.08 10.31
N ASP A 36 4.42 1.54 9.68
CA ASP A 36 5.77 1.52 10.25
C ASP A 36 6.45 2.88 10.08
N LYS A 37 6.71 3.56 11.21
CA LYS A 37 7.33 4.90 11.24
C LYS A 37 8.67 5.00 10.52
N TYR A 38 9.47 3.93 10.51
CA TYR A 38 10.78 3.94 9.86
C TYR A 38 10.63 3.77 8.34
N ALA A 39 9.68 2.93 7.91
CA ALA A 39 9.30 2.82 6.51
C ALA A 39 8.75 4.14 5.99
N ILE A 40 7.84 4.81 6.71
CA ILE A 40 7.30 6.14 6.36
C ILE A 40 8.44 7.15 6.18
N THR A 41 9.32 7.26 7.18
CA THR A 41 10.46 8.21 7.13
C THR A 41 11.33 7.95 5.91
N SER A 42 11.62 6.67 5.62
CA SER A 42 12.43 6.27 4.47
C SER A 42 11.71 6.56 3.15
N TYR A 43 10.41 6.25 3.06
CA TYR A 43 9.57 6.49 1.90
C TYR A 43 9.57 7.98 1.53
N CYS A 44 9.26 8.84 2.49
CA CYS A 44 9.24 10.30 2.31
C CYS A 44 10.60 10.83 1.84
N ALA A 45 11.70 10.33 2.41
CA ALA A 45 13.05 10.73 2.02
C ALA A 45 13.46 10.24 0.61
N ILE A 46 13.11 9.00 0.24
CA ILE A 46 13.46 8.41 -1.06
C ILE A 46 12.70 9.08 -2.20
N HIS A 47 11.41 9.35 -2.00
CA HIS A 47 10.51 9.86 -3.03
C HIS A 47 10.29 11.38 -2.95
N ASN A 48 10.89 12.04 -1.97
CA ASN A 48 10.74 13.47 -1.71
C ASN A 48 9.27 13.90 -1.62
N VAL A 49 8.50 13.18 -0.79
CA VAL A 49 7.07 13.42 -0.56
C VAL A 49 6.82 13.81 0.90
N ASP A 50 5.75 14.56 1.11
CA ASP A 50 5.33 14.97 2.45
C ASP A 50 4.58 13.82 3.16
N GLU A 51 4.81 13.66 4.46
CA GLU A 51 4.18 12.64 5.28
C GLU A 51 2.65 12.83 5.39
N SER A 52 2.12 14.03 5.12
CA SER A 52 0.68 14.30 5.07
C SER A 52 -0.07 13.53 3.97
N LEU A 53 0.64 12.98 2.98
CA LEU A 53 0.05 12.05 2.00
C LEU A 53 -0.15 10.62 2.55
N ASN A 54 0.36 10.34 3.76
CA ASN A 54 0.15 9.07 4.41
C ASN A 54 -1.27 8.97 4.98
N ILE A 55 -2.09 8.08 4.43
CA ILE A 55 -3.45 7.80 4.92
C ILE A 55 -3.45 6.83 6.12
N GLY A 56 -2.28 6.34 6.53
CA GLY A 56 -2.10 5.54 7.73
C GLY A 56 -2.64 4.12 7.60
N ASP A 57 -3.26 3.61 8.67
CA ASP A 57 -3.80 2.25 8.73
C ASP A 57 -5.02 2.11 7.80
N VAL A 58 -4.84 1.38 6.69
CA VAL A 58 -5.87 1.20 5.66
C VAL A 58 -7.18 0.62 6.20
N SER A 59 -7.13 -0.14 7.31
CA SER A 59 -8.33 -0.74 7.91
C SER A 59 -9.29 0.28 8.51
N LYS A 60 -8.84 1.53 8.68
CA LYS A 60 -9.59 2.64 9.25
C LYS A 60 -9.99 3.69 8.21
N VAL A 61 -9.58 3.51 6.96
CA VAL A 61 -9.87 4.45 5.87
C VAL A 61 -11.26 4.15 5.31
N HIS A 62 -12.11 5.17 5.19
CA HIS A 62 -13.39 5.06 4.50
C HIS A 62 -13.19 5.25 3.01
N ILE A 63 -13.93 4.47 2.21
CA ILE A 63 -13.83 4.50 0.74
C ILE A 63 -14.16 5.89 0.19
N ASP A 64 -15.12 6.58 0.80
CA ASP A 64 -15.55 7.92 0.38
C ASP A 64 -14.50 9.02 0.63
N ASP A 65 -13.50 8.75 1.48
CA ASP A 65 -12.42 9.67 1.80
C ASP A 65 -11.20 9.49 0.88
N LEU A 66 -11.20 8.45 0.03
CA LEU A 66 -10.09 8.18 -0.88
C LEU A 66 -10.08 9.18 -2.04
N PRO A 67 -8.90 9.72 -2.42
CA PRO A 67 -8.78 10.55 -3.61
C PRO A 67 -9.00 9.73 -4.88
N ASP A 68 -9.39 10.38 -5.97
CA ASP A 68 -9.43 9.73 -7.29
C ASP A 68 -8.03 9.20 -7.69
N PHE A 69 -7.97 7.96 -8.17
CA PHE A 69 -6.75 7.31 -8.64
C PHE A 69 -6.98 6.49 -9.92
N ASP A 70 -5.92 6.32 -10.71
CA ASP A 70 -5.90 5.47 -11.93
C ASP A 70 -5.27 4.10 -11.65
N LEU A 71 -4.32 4.05 -10.71
CA LEU A 71 -3.59 2.85 -10.32
C LEU A 71 -3.54 2.74 -8.79
N MET A 72 -3.97 1.59 -8.28
CA MET A 72 -3.81 1.23 -6.88
C MET A 72 -2.82 0.06 -6.74
N THR A 73 -1.80 0.23 -5.91
CA THR A 73 -0.84 -0.84 -5.57
C THR A 73 -1.10 -1.37 -4.17
N TYR A 74 -0.87 -2.65 -3.95
CA TYR A 74 -1.16 -3.31 -2.67
C TYR A 74 -0.12 -4.40 -2.39
N GLY A 75 0.86 -4.08 -1.54
CA GLY A 75 1.96 -4.97 -1.16
C GLY A 75 1.73 -5.64 0.19
N PHE A 76 0.79 -6.58 0.29
CA PHE A 76 0.43 -7.14 1.60
C PHE A 76 1.59 -7.92 2.27
N PRO A 77 1.64 -7.91 3.61
CA PRO A 77 2.69 -8.59 4.34
C PRO A 77 2.63 -10.10 4.11
N CYS A 78 3.71 -10.64 3.52
CA CYS A 78 3.89 -12.07 3.24
C CYS A 78 4.37 -12.88 4.47
N GLN A 79 4.41 -12.28 5.67
CA GLN A 79 5.00 -12.90 6.86
C GLN A 79 4.32 -14.22 7.27
N ASP A 80 3.03 -14.40 6.98
CA ASP A 80 2.30 -15.62 7.34
C ASP A 80 2.29 -16.69 6.22
N ILE A 81 2.90 -16.40 5.06
CA ILE A 81 2.88 -17.25 3.84
C ILE A 81 4.28 -17.68 3.41
N SER A 82 5.31 -16.90 3.75
CA SER A 82 6.71 -17.26 3.46
C SER A 82 7.08 -18.60 4.12
N ILE A 83 7.83 -19.44 3.39
CA ILE A 83 8.45 -20.68 3.93
C ILE A 83 9.38 -20.36 5.11
N ALA A 84 9.95 -19.15 5.16
CA ALA A 84 10.76 -18.66 6.27
C ALA A 84 9.93 -18.06 7.42
N GLY A 85 8.60 -18.00 7.28
CA GLY A 85 7.63 -17.53 8.29
C GLY A 85 6.93 -18.69 9.02
N ARG A 86 5.82 -18.40 9.71
CA ARG A 86 5.10 -19.38 10.56
C ARG A 86 4.10 -20.29 9.83
N GLN A 87 3.97 -20.17 8.50
CA GLN A 87 2.97 -20.90 7.69
C GLN A 87 1.54 -20.76 8.25
N GLY A 88 1.17 -19.56 8.73
CA GLY A 88 -0.13 -19.28 9.35
C GLY A 88 -1.31 -19.25 8.37
N GLY A 89 -1.04 -19.17 7.07
CA GLY A 89 -2.05 -19.25 6.01
C GLY A 89 -2.96 -18.03 5.89
N PHE A 90 -3.95 -18.13 5.02
CA PHE A 90 -4.89 -17.06 4.63
C PHE A 90 -6.29 -17.21 5.26
N SER A 91 -6.47 -18.01 6.30
CA SER A 91 -7.81 -18.29 6.84
C SER A 91 -8.49 -17.02 7.36
N GLU A 92 -9.68 -16.73 6.81
CA GLU A 92 -10.59 -15.70 7.32
C GLU A 92 -10.80 -15.92 8.83
N GLY A 93 -10.52 -14.88 9.63
CA GLY A 93 -10.70 -14.93 11.09
C GLY A 93 -9.49 -15.42 11.90
N SER A 94 -8.34 -15.69 11.27
CA SER A 94 -7.13 -16.13 11.98
C SER A 94 -6.35 -15.01 12.70
N ASN A 95 -6.75 -13.74 12.55
CA ASN A 95 -6.06 -12.56 13.10
C ASN A 95 -4.57 -12.47 12.70
N THR A 96 -4.18 -13.15 11.62
CA THR A 96 -2.84 -13.05 11.04
C THR A 96 -2.72 -11.77 10.22
N ARG A 97 -1.51 -11.23 10.05
CA ARG A 97 -1.29 -9.98 9.30
C ARG A 97 -1.64 -10.15 7.83
N SER A 98 -1.60 -11.38 7.32
CA SER A 98 -2.05 -11.74 5.97
C SER A 98 -3.57 -11.99 5.85
N SER A 99 -4.30 -12.15 6.96
CA SER A 99 -5.76 -12.39 6.93
C SER A 99 -6.60 -11.12 6.77
N SER A 100 -6.03 -9.93 6.98
CA SER A 100 -6.74 -8.65 6.77
C SER A 100 -7.11 -8.41 5.30
N SER A 101 -6.39 -9.04 4.36
CA SER A 101 -6.63 -8.96 2.92
C SER A 101 -7.96 -9.59 2.45
N SER A 102 -8.58 -10.47 3.24
CA SER A 102 -9.85 -11.11 2.88
C SER A 102 -11.09 -10.30 3.28
N LYS A 103 -10.95 -9.34 4.21
CA LYS A 103 -12.06 -8.49 4.69
C LYS A 103 -12.22 -7.20 3.89
N SER A 104 -11.17 -6.72 3.23
CA SER A 104 -11.13 -5.38 2.63
C SER A 104 -11.44 -5.33 1.13
N ILE A 105 -11.68 -6.47 0.49
CA ILE A 105 -11.98 -6.53 -0.95
C ILE A 105 -13.42 -7.06 -1.09
N PRO A 106 -14.40 -6.21 -1.47
CA PRO A 106 -15.72 -6.68 -1.86
C PRO A 106 -15.55 -7.73 -2.96
N ARG A 107 -16.12 -8.92 -2.78
CA ARG A 107 -16.05 -10.01 -3.75
C ARG A 107 -16.99 -9.81 -4.95
N ASP A 108 -17.62 -8.63 -5.04
CA ASP A 108 -18.63 -8.31 -6.02
C ASP A 108 -18.07 -7.27 -7.02
N VAL A 109 -17.19 -7.74 -7.90
CA VAL A 109 -16.95 -7.17 -9.24
C VAL A 109 -17.08 -8.27 -10.29
#